data_AF-X6CMA8-F1
#
_entry.id   AF-X6CMA8-F1
#
_cell.length_a   1.000
_cell.length_b   1.000
_cell.length_c   1.000
_cell.angle_alpha   90.00
_cell.angle_beta   90.00
_cell.angle_gamma   90.00
#
_symmetry.space_group_name_H-M   'P 1'
#
loop_
_entity.id
_entity.type
_entity.pdbx_description
1 polymer ?
#
loop_
_entity_poly.entity_id
_entity_poly.type
_entity_poly.pdbx_seq_one_letter_code
_entity_poly.pdbx_strand_id
1 'polypeptide(L)'
;MTFDWPTALPLIFAGLMGLAILIYVILDGFDLGIGILFAAAEDTEQDTMIAAIGPFWDANETWLVLAVGLLLVAFPQAHGVILTALYIPVFVLLVGLILRGVAFDFRAKVPTEHKHRWNRIFFLGSIIASLAQGYMLGVYVLGLDVGFGGMAFGVLVAFCLAAAYAAMGAAWVIYKTEGELQKKAVRWLRTTLVLTALGMVAISLATPLASPRRHSLTPFLTLAAIFALGFAGLAWSFYPFVVPDRLTIWQAASAPESLAIILAGTVVVLPIIIFYSFYAYRVFGGKATDLTYD
;
A
#
# COMPACT_ATOMS: atom_id res chain seq x y z
N MET A 1 1.54 -30.57 24.79
CA MET A 1 2.41 -29.51 24.24
C MET A 1 1.94 -28.20 24.82
N THR A 2 2.71 -27.60 25.74
CA THR A 2 2.41 -26.27 26.28
C THR A 2 2.72 -25.23 25.21
N PHE A 3 1.78 -24.31 24.97
CA PHE A 3 1.97 -23.23 24.00
C PHE A 3 2.98 -22.21 24.55
N ASP A 4 4.11 -22.03 23.87
CA ASP A 4 5.18 -21.13 24.28
C ASP A 4 4.86 -19.69 23.87
N TRP A 5 4.16 -18.96 24.75
CA TRP A 5 3.73 -17.58 24.52
C TRP A 5 4.88 -16.62 24.16
N PRO A 6 6.03 -16.62 24.85
CA PRO A 6 7.20 -15.83 24.46
C PRO A 6 7.64 -16.02 23.00
N THR A 7 7.53 -17.22 22.45
CA THR A 7 7.88 -17.50 21.05
C THR A 7 6.73 -17.21 20.10
N ALA A 8 5.49 -17.46 20.51
CA ALA A 8 4.30 -17.30 19.68
C ALA A 8 3.87 -15.83 19.53
N LEU A 9 3.96 -15.01 20.59
CA LEU A 9 3.51 -13.62 20.56
C LEU A 9 4.22 -12.81 19.44
N PRO A 10 5.56 -12.82 19.31
CA PRO A 10 6.23 -12.14 18.21
C PRO A 10 5.76 -12.59 16.82
N LEU A 11 5.48 -13.89 16.64
CA LEU A 11 4.96 -14.42 15.37
C LEU A 11 3.55 -13.94 15.08
N ILE A 12 2.67 -13.89 16.10
CA ILE A 12 1.32 -13.35 15.98
C ILE A 12 1.38 -11.88 15.55
N PHE A 13 2.20 -11.07 16.22
CA PHE A 13 2.35 -9.65 15.90
C PHE A 13 2.98 -9.41 14.52
N ALA A 14 3.95 -10.23 14.11
CA ALA A 14 4.51 -10.19 12.77
C ALA A 14 3.45 -10.54 11.71
N GLY A 15 2.62 -11.55 11.97
CA GLY A 15 1.50 -11.93 11.11
C GLY A 15 0.42 -10.84 11.02
N LEU A 16 0.05 -10.22 12.15
CA LEU A 16 -0.89 -9.10 12.20
C LEU A 16 -0.38 -7.88 11.43
N MET A 17 0.90 -7.55 11.59
CA MET A 17 1.53 -6.46 10.84
C MET A 17 1.54 -6.74 9.34
N GLY A 18 1.95 -7.96 8.93
CA GLY A 18 1.94 -8.36 7.52
C GLY A 18 0.53 -8.34 6.91
N LEU A 19 -0.48 -8.78 7.66
CA LEU A 19 -1.88 -8.72 7.26
C LEU A 19 -2.38 -7.27 7.14
N ALA A 20 -2.05 -6.40 8.09
CA ALA A 20 -2.45 -4.99 8.06
C ALA A 20 -1.84 -4.26 6.86
N ILE A 21 -0.54 -4.49 6.57
CA ILE A 21 0.12 -3.93 5.39
C ILE A 21 -0.52 -4.47 4.10
N LEU A 22 -0.82 -5.77 4.03
CA LEU A 22 -1.46 -6.36 2.86
C LEU A 22 -2.84 -5.74 2.60
N ILE A 23 -3.67 -5.65 3.63
CA ILE A 23 -5.00 -5.05 3.51
C ILE A 23 -4.86 -3.58 3.10
N TYR A 24 -3.96 -2.83 3.71
CA TYR A 24 -3.68 -1.45 3.33
C TYR A 24 -3.30 -1.32 1.84
N VAL A 25 -2.32 -2.10 1.37
CA VAL A 25 -1.87 -2.07 -0.04
C VAL A 25 -3.01 -2.42 -0.99
N ILE A 26 -3.88 -3.37 -0.62
CA ILE A 26 -5.03 -3.75 -1.44
C ILE A 26 -6.08 -2.62 -1.48
N LEU A 27 -6.46 -2.11 -0.31
CA LEU A 27 -7.57 -1.17 -0.19
C LEU A 27 -7.17 0.24 -0.62
N ASP A 28 -6.11 0.79 -0.05
CA ASP A 28 -5.64 2.14 -0.39
C ASP A 28 -4.93 2.16 -1.76
N GLY A 29 -4.45 1.01 -2.25
CA GLY A 29 -3.80 0.90 -3.56
C GLY A 29 -4.72 1.27 -4.73
N PHE A 30 -6.02 0.97 -4.66
CA PHE A 30 -6.95 1.44 -5.69
C PHE A 30 -7.30 2.93 -5.53
N ASP A 31 -7.31 3.47 -4.31
CA ASP A 31 -7.53 4.91 -4.06
C ASP A 31 -6.38 5.73 -4.64
N LEU A 32 -5.14 5.34 -4.32
CA LEU A 32 -3.93 5.91 -4.90
C LEU A 32 -3.90 5.73 -6.43
N GLY A 33 -4.31 4.55 -6.90
CA GLY A 33 -4.44 4.26 -8.33
C GLY A 33 -5.38 5.21 -9.07
N ILE A 34 -6.55 5.50 -8.49
CA ILE A 34 -7.51 6.46 -9.02
C ILE A 34 -6.92 7.86 -9.04
N GLY A 35 -6.19 8.25 -7.99
CA GLY A 35 -5.44 9.50 -7.95
C GLY A 35 -4.38 9.61 -9.05
N ILE A 36 -3.68 8.54 -9.40
CA ILE A 36 -2.72 8.52 -10.52
C ILE A 36 -3.46 8.68 -11.86
N LEU A 37 -4.57 7.96 -12.06
CA LEU A 37 -5.35 8.00 -13.30
C LEU A 37 -6.13 9.31 -13.48
N PHE A 38 -6.27 10.10 -12.41
CA PHE A 38 -7.02 11.34 -12.38
C PHE A 38 -6.59 12.32 -13.48
N ALA A 39 -5.28 12.40 -13.78
CA ALA A 39 -4.74 13.27 -14.83
C ALA A 39 -5.14 12.85 -16.25
N ALA A 40 -5.59 11.61 -16.46
CA ALA A 40 -6.05 11.10 -17.75
C ALA A 40 -7.58 11.21 -17.93
N ALA A 41 -8.31 11.63 -16.90
CA ALA A 41 -9.76 11.78 -16.86
C ALA A 41 -10.20 13.22 -17.16
N GLU A 42 -11.39 13.37 -17.73
CA GLU A 42 -12.07 14.65 -17.94
C GLU A 42 -12.71 15.14 -16.63
N ASP A 43 -13.04 16.44 -16.50
CA ASP A 43 -13.50 16.99 -15.21
C ASP A 43 -14.79 16.35 -14.67
N THR A 44 -15.71 15.97 -15.57
CA THR A 44 -16.94 15.25 -15.22
C THR A 44 -16.64 13.81 -14.76
N GLU A 45 -15.74 13.13 -15.47
CA GLU A 45 -15.26 11.79 -15.10
C GLU A 45 -14.56 11.82 -13.73
N GLN A 46 -13.79 12.87 -13.45
CA GLN A 46 -13.09 13.09 -12.19
C GLN A 46 -14.05 13.23 -11.00
N ASP A 47 -15.22 13.86 -11.18
CA ASP A 47 -16.26 13.91 -10.15
C ASP A 47 -16.80 12.51 -9.82
N THR A 48 -17.11 11.70 -10.84
CA THR A 48 -17.53 10.30 -10.67
C THR A 48 -16.43 9.44 -10.02
N MET A 49 -15.16 9.65 -10.40
CA MET A 49 -14.02 8.92 -9.81
C MET A 49 -13.84 9.23 -8.32
N ILE A 50 -14.04 10.48 -7.90
CA ILE A 50 -14.03 10.88 -6.48
C ILE A 50 -15.19 10.24 -5.72
N ALA A 51 -16.40 10.24 -6.30
CA ALA A 51 -17.57 9.61 -5.70
C ALA A 51 -17.38 8.09 -5.52
N ALA A 52 -16.65 7.43 -6.42
CA ALA A 52 -16.38 6.00 -6.37
C ALA A 52 -15.52 5.54 -5.19
N ILE A 53 -14.75 6.45 -4.59
CA ILE A 53 -13.84 6.15 -3.45
C ILE A 53 -14.27 6.85 -2.15
N GLY A 54 -15.12 7.87 -2.22
CA GLY A 54 -15.48 8.72 -1.08
C GLY A 54 -15.91 7.99 0.20
N PRO A 55 -16.73 6.93 0.14
CA PRO A 55 -17.11 6.20 1.35
C PRO A 55 -16.02 5.31 1.98
N PHE A 56 -14.89 5.10 1.29
CA PHE A 56 -13.90 4.06 1.64
C PHE A 56 -12.52 4.60 1.98
N TRP A 57 -12.08 5.70 1.36
CA TRP A 57 -10.67 6.11 1.40
C TRP A 57 -10.14 6.36 2.83
N ASP A 58 -10.91 7.03 3.70
CA ASP A 58 -10.52 7.30 5.09
C ASP A 58 -10.44 5.99 5.92
N ALA A 59 -11.37 5.07 5.65
CA ALA A 59 -11.35 3.73 6.24
C ALA A 59 -10.09 2.94 5.85
N ASN A 60 -9.64 3.10 4.61
CA ASN A 60 -8.47 2.39 4.08
C ASN A 60 -7.16 2.85 4.75
N GLU A 61 -7.04 4.15 5.08
CA GLU A 61 -5.87 4.69 5.80
C GLU A 61 -5.69 4.09 7.21
N THR A 62 -6.77 3.64 7.85
CA THR A 62 -6.73 3.01 9.19
C THR A 62 -5.78 1.81 9.23
N TRP A 63 -5.66 1.07 8.13
CA TRP A 63 -4.80 -0.11 8.04
C TRP A 63 -3.31 0.24 8.05
N LEU A 64 -2.93 1.37 7.45
CA LEU A 64 -1.55 1.88 7.52
C LEU A 64 -1.20 2.30 8.95
N VAL A 65 -2.11 3.03 9.60
CA VAL A 65 -1.94 3.47 10.99
C VAL A 65 -1.78 2.25 11.91
N LEU A 66 -2.61 1.22 11.73
CA LEU A 66 -2.49 -0.04 12.46
C LEU A 66 -1.15 -0.72 12.21
N ALA A 67 -0.71 -0.85 10.96
CA ALA A 67 0.58 -1.47 10.63
C ALA A 67 1.77 -0.74 11.28
N VAL A 68 1.80 0.59 11.20
CA VAL A 68 2.86 1.41 11.82
C VAL A 68 2.78 1.33 13.35
N GLY A 69 1.57 1.36 13.93
CA GLY A 69 1.36 1.19 15.37
C GLY A 69 1.84 -0.18 15.87
N LEU A 70 1.54 -1.26 15.14
CA LEU A 70 2.03 -2.60 15.43
C LEU A 70 3.56 -2.66 15.35
N LEU A 71 4.17 -2.08 14.32
CA LEU A 71 5.63 -2.01 14.19
C LEU A 71 6.26 -1.27 15.38
N LEU A 72 5.73 -0.10 15.73
CA LEU A 72 6.24 0.72 16.83
C LEU A 72 6.16 0.02 18.18
N VAL A 73 5.01 -0.58 18.48
CA VAL A 73 4.73 -1.12 19.82
C VAL A 73 5.25 -2.55 19.95
N ALA A 74 5.07 -3.39 18.94
CA ALA A 74 5.52 -4.78 18.98
C ALA A 74 7.01 -4.93 18.67
N PHE A 75 7.57 -4.05 17.82
CA PHE A 75 8.97 -4.15 17.36
C PHE A 75 9.72 -2.80 17.41
N PRO A 76 9.83 -2.14 18.58
CA PRO A 76 10.37 -0.77 18.69
C PRO A 76 11.81 -0.61 18.17
N GLN A 77 12.65 -1.64 18.35
CA GLN A 77 14.02 -1.65 17.80
C GLN A 77 13.99 -1.68 16.26
N ALA A 78 13.13 -2.52 15.67
CA ALA A 78 12.98 -2.58 14.22
C ALA A 78 12.42 -1.27 13.65
N HIS A 79 11.40 -0.70 14.32
CA HIS A 79 10.87 0.62 14.01
C HIS A 79 11.99 1.68 13.95
N GLY A 80 12.86 1.74 14.96
CA GLY A 80 13.98 2.67 15.00
C GLY A 80 14.92 2.51 13.81
N VAL A 81 15.38 1.29 13.53
CA VAL A 81 16.30 1.01 12.42
C VAL A 81 15.68 1.34 11.05
N ILE A 82 14.44 0.94 10.83
CA ILE A 82 13.72 1.19 9.58
C ILE A 82 13.51 2.69 9.38
N LEU A 83 13.02 3.40 10.40
CA LEU A 83 12.73 4.82 10.30
C LEU A 83 14.01 5.65 10.14
N THR A 84 15.12 5.29 10.79
CA THR A 84 16.41 5.95 10.55
C THR A 84 16.86 5.80 9.10
N ALA A 85 16.72 4.62 8.50
CA ALA A 85 17.12 4.38 7.11
C ALA A 85 16.17 5.03 6.09
N LEU A 86 14.86 5.07 6.39
CA LEU A 86 13.81 5.49 5.46
C LEU A 86 13.15 6.82 5.85
N TYR A 87 13.78 7.64 6.71
CA TYR A 87 13.19 8.88 7.22
C TYR A 87 12.69 9.81 6.11
N ILE A 88 13.53 10.08 5.11
CA ILE A 88 13.18 10.98 4.00
C ILE A 88 12.03 10.39 3.15
N PRO A 89 12.09 9.12 2.68
CA PRO A 89 10.95 8.49 2.02
C PRO A 89 9.65 8.51 2.84
N VAL A 90 9.72 8.25 4.15
CA VAL A 90 8.55 8.29 5.05
C VAL A 90 8.00 9.71 5.13
N PHE A 91 8.85 10.72 5.27
CA PHE A 91 8.42 12.12 5.25
C PHE A 91 7.72 12.49 3.95
N VAL A 92 8.30 12.08 2.80
CA VAL A 92 7.70 12.31 1.47
C VAL A 92 6.35 11.59 1.35
N LEU A 93 6.24 10.36 1.84
CA LEU A 93 4.98 9.62 1.90
C LEU A 93 3.92 10.39 2.69
N LEU A 94 4.25 10.87 3.90
CA LEU A 94 3.31 11.62 4.73
C LEU A 94 2.84 12.90 4.04
N VAL A 95 3.75 13.64 3.38
CA VAL A 95 3.37 14.80 2.57
C VAL A 95 2.40 14.39 1.45
N GLY A 96 2.68 13.29 0.74
CA GLY A 96 1.79 12.77 -0.30
C GLY A 96 0.38 12.45 0.21
N LEU A 97 0.29 11.75 1.34
CA LEU A 97 -0.98 11.39 1.98
C LEU A 97 -1.75 12.63 2.46
N ILE A 98 -1.07 13.60 3.08
CA ILE A 98 -1.70 14.87 3.50
C ILE A 98 -2.25 15.62 2.29
N LEU A 99 -1.45 15.79 1.23
CA LEU A 99 -1.89 16.47 0.01
C LEU A 99 -3.11 15.78 -0.60
N ARG A 100 -3.12 14.44 -0.62
CA ARG A 100 -4.25 13.65 -1.11
C ARG A 100 -5.51 13.88 -0.28
N GLY A 101 -5.45 13.69 1.04
CA GLY A 101 -6.59 13.82 1.94
C GLY A 101 -7.17 15.24 1.95
N VAL A 102 -6.31 16.26 2.05
CA VAL A 102 -6.75 17.66 1.98
C VAL A 102 -7.38 17.97 0.63
N ALA A 103 -6.80 17.51 -0.48
CA ALA A 103 -7.37 17.74 -1.80
C ALA A 103 -8.73 17.07 -1.96
N PHE A 104 -8.91 15.86 -1.45
CA PHE A 104 -10.18 15.15 -1.47
C PHE A 104 -11.29 15.96 -0.78
N ASP A 105 -11.04 16.38 0.46
CA ASP A 105 -12.01 17.12 1.27
C ASP A 105 -12.32 18.52 0.74
N PHE A 106 -11.30 19.23 0.27
CA PHE A 106 -11.48 20.60 -0.24
C PHE A 106 -12.14 20.60 -1.61
N ARG A 107 -11.80 19.64 -2.49
CA ARG A 107 -12.41 19.53 -3.82
C ARG A 107 -13.93 19.38 -3.75
N ALA A 108 -14.45 18.68 -2.73
CA ALA A 108 -15.89 18.52 -2.51
C ALA A 108 -16.60 19.81 -2.06
N LYS A 109 -15.86 20.80 -1.54
CA LYS A 109 -16.41 22.01 -0.91
C LYS A 109 -16.21 23.29 -1.73
N VAL A 110 -15.35 23.28 -2.75
CA VAL A 110 -15.04 24.47 -3.54
C VAL A 110 -15.93 24.62 -4.78
N PRO A 111 -16.13 25.86 -5.26
CA PRO A 111 -16.78 26.11 -6.54
C PRO A 111 -16.06 25.40 -7.70
N THR A 112 -16.80 25.09 -8.77
CA THR A 112 -16.30 24.37 -9.96
C THR A 112 -15.03 24.99 -10.55
N GLU A 113 -14.93 26.32 -10.57
CA GLU A 113 -13.78 27.07 -11.07
C GLU A 113 -12.45 26.75 -10.36
N HIS A 114 -12.53 26.33 -9.09
CA HIS A 114 -11.35 26.06 -8.26
C HIS A 114 -11.02 24.56 -8.17
N LYS A 115 -11.88 23.67 -8.70
CA LYS A 115 -11.67 22.21 -8.64
C LYS A 115 -10.36 21.78 -9.30
N HIS A 116 -9.97 22.38 -10.42
CA HIS A 116 -8.74 22.00 -11.14
C HIS A 116 -7.46 22.07 -10.29
N ARG A 117 -7.36 23.06 -9.38
CA ARG A 117 -6.19 23.15 -8.48
C ARG A 117 -6.14 21.93 -7.57
N TRP A 118 -7.28 21.53 -7.02
CA TRP A 118 -7.38 20.37 -6.14
C TRP A 118 -7.25 19.04 -6.90
N ASN A 119 -7.70 18.97 -8.15
CA ASN A 119 -7.46 17.81 -9.03
C ASN A 119 -5.96 17.56 -9.20
N ARG A 120 -5.18 18.63 -9.41
CA ARG A 120 -3.71 18.55 -9.50
C ARG A 120 -3.06 18.15 -8.18
N ILE A 121 -3.51 18.70 -7.06
CA ILE A 121 -2.97 18.33 -5.73
C ILE A 121 -3.29 16.88 -5.39
N PHE A 122 -4.51 16.41 -5.69
CA PHE A 122 -4.93 15.03 -5.50
C PHE A 122 -4.07 14.05 -6.31
N PHE A 123 -3.84 14.37 -7.59
CA PHE A 123 -2.93 13.60 -8.46
C PHE A 123 -1.50 13.58 -7.93
N LEU A 124 -0.95 14.75 -7.59
CA LEU A 124 0.43 14.85 -7.09
C LEU A 124 0.60 14.11 -5.76
N GLY A 125 -0.32 14.28 -4.81
CA GLY A 125 -0.30 13.57 -3.54
C GLY A 125 -0.32 12.05 -3.72
N SER A 126 -1.17 11.56 -4.62
CA SER A 126 -1.29 10.13 -4.93
C SER A 126 -0.04 9.55 -5.59
N ILE A 127 0.56 10.27 -6.55
CA ILE A 127 1.84 9.86 -7.15
C ILE A 127 2.97 9.88 -6.12
N ILE A 128 3.09 10.94 -5.32
CA ILE A 128 4.14 11.08 -4.32
C ILE A 128 4.06 9.93 -3.31
N ALA A 129 2.87 9.64 -2.78
CA ALA A 129 2.66 8.53 -1.85
C ALA A 129 3.00 7.18 -2.48
N SER A 130 2.53 6.92 -3.70
CA SER A 130 2.77 5.65 -4.41
C SER A 130 4.26 5.40 -4.69
N LEU A 131 4.97 6.42 -5.17
CA LEU A 131 6.39 6.33 -5.46
C LEU A 131 7.21 6.18 -4.17
N ALA A 132 6.88 6.92 -3.11
CA ALA A 132 7.54 6.78 -1.83
C ALA A 132 7.40 5.37 -1.25
N GLN A 133 6.19 4.78 -1.31
CA GLN A 133 5.95 3.41 -0.86
C GLN A 133 6.77 2.38 -1.63
N GLY A 134 6.80 2.46 -2.96
CA GLY A 134 7.55 1.51 -3.75
C GLY A 134 9.06 1.67 -3.59
N TYR A 135 9.55 2.90 -3.41
CA TYR A 135 10.94 3.16 -3.07
C TYR A 135 11.33 2.53 -1.73
N MET A 136 10.52 2.77 -0.70
CA MET A 136 10.70 2.18 0.63
C MET A 136 10.71 0.65 0.56
N LEU A 137 9.76 0.05 -0.17
CA LEU A 137 9.71 -1.39 -0.36
C LEU A 137 10.97 -1.93 -1.04
N GLY A 138 11.44 -1.29 -2.11
CA GLY A 138 12.64 -1.72 -2.82
C GLY A 138 13.91 -1.66 -1.96
N VAL A 139 14.11 -0.57 -1.23
CA VAL A 139 15.24 -0.43 -0.30
C VAL A 139 15.13 -1.39 0.88
N TYR A 140 13.92 -1.60 1.41
CA TYR A 140 13.67 -2.59 2.46
C TYR A 140 14.00 -4.00 1.99
N VAL A 141 13.65 -4.36 0.75
CA VAL A 141 13.94 -5.68 0.17
C VAL A 141 15.44 -5.96 0.06
N LEU A 142 16.24 -4.92 -0.17
CA LEU A 142 17.70 -5.02 -0.20
C LEU A 142 18.35 -4.86 1.19
N GLY A 143 17.59 -5.00 2.28
CA GLY A 143 18.13 -4.94 3.64
C GLY A 143 18.51 -3.54 4.11
N LEU A 144 17.75 -2.54 3.64
CA LEU A 144 17.98 -1.12 3.92
C LEU A 144 19.33 -0.62 3.38
N ASP A 145 19.77 -1.18 2.25
CA ASP A 145 20.92 -0.64 1.51
C ASP A 145 20.53 0.67 0.83
N VAL A 146 21.10 1.77 1.33
CA VAL A 146 20.92 3.13 0.78
C VAL A 146 22.10 3.53 -0.13
N GLY A 147 22.96 2.59 -0.51
CA GLY A 147 23.96 2.78 -1.55
C GLY A 147 23.31 2.97 -2.93
N PHE A 148 24.11 3.34 -3.93
CA PHE A 148 23.62 3.66 -5.28
C PHE A 148 22.77 2.54 -5.90
N GLY A 149 23.19 1.28 -5.76
CA GLY A 149 22.45 0.12 -6.26
C GLY A 149 21.09 -0.04 -5.58
N GLY A 150 21.06 0.10 -4.25
CA GLY A 150 19.82 0.06 -3.46
C GLY A 150 18.86 1.20 -3.80
N MET A 151 19.37 2.42 -3.97
CA MET A 151 18.57 3.58 -4.40
C MET A 151 18.00 3.39 -5.81
N ALA A 152 18.81 2.93 -6.77
CA ALA A 152 18.36 2.68 -8.14
C ALA A 152 17.29 1.57 -8.20
N PHE A 153 17.48 0.50 -7.43
CA PHE A 153 16.48 -0.56 -7.29
C PHE A 153 15.20 -0.05 -6.62
N GLY A 154 15.32 0.77 -5.56
CA GLY A 154 14.19 1.46 -4.93
C GLY A 154 13.38 2.29 -5.95
N VAL A 155 14.05 3.09 -6.77
CA VAL A 155 13.40 3.89 -7.83
C VAL A 155 12.69 2.99 -8.85
N LEU A 156 13.30 1.88 -9.25
CA LEU A 156 12.65 0.91 -10.14
C LEU A 156 11.37 0.36 -9.51
N VAL A 157 11.44 -0.10 -8.25
CA VAL A 157 10.27 -0.62 -7.52
C VAL A 157 9.21 0.46 -7.31
N ALA A 158 9.59 1.73 -7.10
CA ALA A 158 8.68 2.87 -7.02
C ALA A 158 7.77 2.98 -8.25
N PHE A 159 8.35 2.98 -9.45
CA PHE A 159 7.57 3.06 -10.68
C PHE A 159 6.72 1.81 -10.93
N CYS A 160 7.25 0.63 -10.59
CA CYS A 160 6.50 -0.62 -10.74
C CYS A 160 5.28 -0.66 -9.82
N LEU A 161 5.44 -0.24 -8.56
CA LEU A 161 4.33 -0.21 -7.59
C LEU A 161 3.29 0.84 -7.99
N ALA A 162 3.72 2.03 -8.44
CA ALA A 162 2.79 3.04 -8.93
C ALA A 162 1.97 2.56 -10.16
N ALA A 163 2.60 1.81 -11.07
CA ALA A 163 1.90 1.19 -12.19
C ALA A 163 0.88 0.12 -11.73
N ALA A 164 1.25 -0.69 -10.72
CA ALA A 164 0.36 -1.68 -10.13
C ALA A 164 -0.85 -1.03 -9.44
N TYR A 165 -0.64 0.04 -8.67
CA TYR A 165 -1.73 0.83 -8.09
C TYR A 165 -2.61 1.45 -9.16
N ALA A 166 -2.05 2.02 -10.23
CA ALA A 166 -2.85 2.52 -11.35
C ALA A 166 -3.69 1.40 -12.01
N ALA A 167 -3.19 0.17 -12.09
CA ALA A 167 -3.99 -0.98 -12.56
C ALA A 167 -5.13 -1.32 -11.59
N MET A 168 -4.88 -1.32 -10.27
CA MET A 168 -5.90 -1.53 -9.26
C MET A 168 -6.98 -0.44 -9.29
N GLY A 169 -6.57 0.83 -9.41
CA GLY A 169 -7.48 1.95 -9.58
C GLY A 169 -8.34 1.82 -10.84
N ALA A 170 -7.76 1.43 -11.97
CA ALA A 170 -8.52 1.18 -13.19
C ALA A 170 -9.54 0.05 -13.02
N ALA A 171 -9.16 -1.04 -12.34
CA ALA A 171 -10.08 -2.14 -12.02
C ALA A 171 -11.24 -1.68 -11.12
N TRP A 172 -10.97 -0.84 -10.11
CA TRP A 172 -12.00 -0.25 -9.26
C TRP A 172 -12.95 0.65 -10.05
N VAL A 173 -12.43 1.51 -10.93
CA VAL A 173 -13.28 2.35 -11.81
C VAL A 173 -14.16 1.48 -12.72
N ILE A 174 -13.64 0.38 -13.28
CA ILE A 174 -14.44 -0.56 -14.08
C ILE A 174 -15.57 -1.16 -13.25
N TYR A 175 -15.29 -1.51 -12.00
CA TYR A 175 -16.28 -2.08 -11.08
C TYR A 175 -17.35 -1.04 -10.69
N LYS A 176 -16.95 0.19 -10.41
CA LYS A 176 -17.82 1.24 -9.86
C LYS A 176 -18.56 2.10 -10.88
N THR A 177 -18.09 2.19 -12.12
CA THR A 177 -18.66 3.08 -13.13
C THR A 177 -19.27 2.32 -14.30
N GLU A 178 -20.04 3.02 -15.14
CA GLU A 178 -20.67 2.51 -16.35
C GLU A 178 -20.45 3.48 -17.52
N GLY A 179 -20.80 3.07 -18.74
CA GLY A 179 -20.73 3.93 -19.92
C GLY A 179 -19.30 4.21 -20.42
N GLU A 180 -19.05 5.45 -20.85
CA GLU A 180 -17.79 5.82 -21.51
C GLU A 180 -16.58 5.80 -20.56
N LEU A 181 -16.76 6.22 -19.31
CA LEU A 181 -15.71 6.16 -18.28
C LEU A 181 -15.27 4.71 -18.03
N GLN A 182 -16.21 3.76 -17.98
CA GLN A 182 -15.88 2.34 -17.83
C GLN A 182 -15.05 1.82 -19.01
N LYS A 183 -15.42 2.16 -20.26
CA LYS A 183 -14.66 1.77 -21.46
C LYS A 183 -13.26 2.39 -21.48
N LYS A 184 -13.13 3.64 -21.03
CA LYS A 184 -11.85 4.33 -20.86
C LYS A 184 -10.98 3.64 -19.81
N ALA A 185 -11.57 3.26 -18.67
CA ALA A 185 -10.88 2.53 -17.61
C ALA A 185 -10.37 1.15 -18.05
N VAL A 186 -11.08 0.43 -18.93
CA VAL A 186 -10.56 -0.81 -19.55
C VAL A 186 -9.27 -0.57 -20.34
N ARG A 187 -9.18 0.55 -21.07
CA ARG A 187 -7.94 0.93 -21.79
C ARG A 187 -6.82 1.27 -20.82
N TRP A 188 -7.11 2.03 -19.77
CA TRP A 188 -6.14 2.32 -18.71
C TRP A 188 -5.62 1.04 -18.08
N LEU A 189 -6.50 0.12 -17.68
CA LEU A 189 -6.13 -1.17 -17.09
C LEU A 189 -5.19 -1.97 -17.99
N ARG A 190 -5.46 -2.04 -19.30
CA ARG A 190 -4.57 -2.75 -20.25
C ARG A 190 -3.18 -2.12 -20.27
N THR A 191 -3.09 -0.80 -20.38
CA THR A 191 -1.81 -0.09 -20.42
C THR A 191 -1.04 -0.24 -19.11
N THR A 192 -1.69 -0.06 -17.95
CA THR A 192 -1.05 -0.16 -16.64
C THR A 192 -0.65 -1.59 -16.30
N LEU A 193 -1.41 -2.61 -16.75
CA LEU A 193 -0.99 -4.01 -16.64
C LEU A 193 0.26 -4.31 -17.47
N VAL A 194 0.39 -3.76 -18.68
CA VAL A 194 1.61 -3.90 -19.49
C VAL A 194 2.79 -3.24 -18.79
N LEU A 195 2.63 -2.01 -18.27
CA LEU A 195 3.67 -1.34 -17.51
C LEU A 195 4.06 -2.11 -16.25
N THR A 196 3.08 -2.68 -15.55
CA THR A 196 3.31 -3.53 -14.37
C THR A 196 4.10 -4.77 -14.77
N ALA A 197 3.71 -5.47 -15.84
CA ALA A 197 4.42 -6.66 -16.31
C ALA A 197 5.86 -6.36 -16.74
N LEU A 198 6.08 -5.26 -17.48
CA LEU A 198 7.43 -4.81 -17.85
C LEU A 198 8.27 -4.46 -16.61
N GLY A 199 7.64 -3.79 -15.63
CA GLY A 199 8.26 -3.49 -14.34
C GLY A 199 8.67 -4.76 -13.58
N MET A 200 7.80 -5.77 -13.54
CA MET A 200 8.10 -7.06 -12.91
C MET A 200 9.27 -7.77 -13.60
N VAL A 201 9.35 -7.73 -14.94
CA VAL A 201 10.49 -8.26 -15.69
C VAL A 201 11.76 -7.47 -15.34
N ALA A 202 11.69 -6.14 -15.32
CA ALA A 202 12.83 -5.29 -14.99
C ALA A 202 13.34 -5.54 -13.56
N ILE A 203 12.44 -5.64 -12.58
CA ILE A 203 12.79 -6.00 -11.19
C ILE A 203 13.45 -7.38 -11.18
N SER A 204 12.86 -8.37 -11.84
CA SER A 204 13.39 -9.74 -11.89
C SER A 204 14.80 -9.81 -12.48
N LEU A 205 15.12 -8.95 -13.46
CA LEU A 205 16.45 -8.83 -14.05
C LEU A 205 17.42 -8.01 -13.19
N ALA A 206 16.92 -7.02 -12.45
CA ALA A 206 17.72 -6.17 -11.58
C ALA A 206 18.06 -6.83 -10.24
N THR A 207 17.20 -7.70 -9.71
CA THR A 207 17.39 -8.35 -8.41
C THR A 207 18.72 -9.14 -8.30
N PRO A 208 19.15 -9.94 -9.30
CA PRO A 208 20.44 -10.62 -9.27
C PRO A 208 21.65 -9.69 -9.33
N LEU A 209 21.50 -8.49 -9.91
CA LEU A 209 22.56 -7.50 -10.03
C LEU A 209 22.68 -6.61 -8.79
N ALA A 210 21.56 -6.41 -8.07
CA ALA A 210 21.49 -5.59 -6.87
C ALA A 210 21.74 -6.39 -5.58
N SER A 211 21.66 -7.72 -5.60
CA SER A 211 21.89 -8.58 -4.43
C SER A 211 22.81 -9.77 -4.77
N PRO A 212 23.94 -9.97 -4.06
CA PRO A 212 24.84 -11.12 -4.26
C PRO A 212 24.27 -12.52 -3.91
N ARG A 213 22.95 -12.68 -3.76
CA ARG A 213 22.33 -13.94 -3.27
C ARG A 213 21.84 -14.87 -4.40
N ARG A 214 21.96 -16.19 -4.12
CA ARG A 214 21.98 -17.36 -5.02
C ARG A 214 20.81 -17.51 -6.03
N HIS A 215 21.15 -18.13 -7.17
CA HIS A 215 20.34 -18.39 -8.37
C HIS A 215 19.28 -19.51 -8.21
N SER A 216 18.05 -19.30 -8.69
CA SER A 216 17.12 -20.36 -9.12
C SER A 216 16.10 -19.83 -10.15
N LEU A 217 15.66 -20.68 -11.10
CA LEU A 217 14.70 -20.41 -12.20
C LEU A 217 13.22 -20.34 -11.77
N THR A 218 12.96 -20.61 -10.49
CA THR A 218 11.66 -20.52 -9.80
C THR A 218 10.91 -19.18 -9.97
N PRO A 219 11.55 -17.98 -9.95
CA PRO A 219 10.89 -16.67 -9.90
C PRO A 219 9.86 -16.40 -11.00
N PHE A 220 10.02 -16.99 -12.17
CA PHE A 220 9.13 -16.77 -13.33
C PHE A 220 7.77 -17.46 -13.17
N LEU A 221 7.74 -18.67 -12.62
CA LEU A 221 6.49 -19.40 -12.34
C LEU A 221 5.85 -18.93 -11.02
N THR A 222 6.66 -18.46 -10.07
CA THR A 222 6.16 -17.76 -8.88
C THR A 222 5.52 -16.43 -9.28
N LEU A 223 6.00 -15.69 -10.29
CA LEU A 223 5.52 -14.34 -10.68
C LEU A 223 4.00 -14.25 -10.96
N ALA A 224 3.43 -15.29 -11.56
CA ALA A 224 1.99 -15.39 -11.83
C ALA A 224 1.17 -15.78 -10.57
N ALA A 225 1.78 -16.51 -9.63
CA ALA A 225 1.20 -16.79 -8.31
C ALA A 225 1.50 -15.67 -7.28
N ILE A 226 2.51 -14.83 -7.53
CA ILE A 226 3.08 -13.72 -6.73
C ILE A 226 2.17 -12.51 -6.66
N PHE A 227 1.15 -12.34 -7.50
CA PHE A 227 0.18 -11.27 -7.24
C PHE A 227 -0.68 -11.56 -6.00
N ALA A 228 -0.93 -12.84 -5.69
CA ALA A 228 -1.65 -13.30 -4.50
C ALA A 228 -0.71 -13.83 -3.40
N LEU A 229 0.41 -14.47 -3.76
CA LEU A 229 1.46 -14.96 -2.87
C LEU A 229 2.59 -13.95 -2.66
N GLY A 230 2.63 -12.79 -3.31
CA GLY A 230 3.78 -11.88 -3.29
C GLY A 230 4.00 -11.24 -1.94
N PHE A 231 2.94 -10.91 -1.22
CA PHE A 231 3.05 -10.44 0.17
C PHE A 231 3.31 -11.56 1.17
N ALA A 232 2.71 -12.75 0.97
CA ALA A 232 3.00 -13.92 1.80
C ALA A 232 4.43 -14.45 1.58
N GLY A 233 4.94 -14.34 0.35
CA GLY A 233 6.28 -14.68 -0.09
C GLY A 233 7.31 -13.63 0.30
N LEU A 234 6.93 -12.35 0.35
CA LEU A 234 7.75 -11.28 0.96
C LEU A 234 7.93 -11.55 2.45
N ALA A 235 6.83 -11.81 3.18
CA ALA A 235 6.88 -12.18 4.59
C ALA A 235 7.67 -13.48 4.84
N TRP A 236 7.54 -14.49 3.96
CA TRP A 236 8.33 -15.73 4.03
C TRP A 236 9.81 -15.53 3.69
N SER A 237 10.12 -14.65 2.73
CA SER A 237 11.50 -14.35 2.31
C SER A 237 12.27 -13.60 3.39
N PHE A 238 11.59 -12.80 4.20
CA PHE A 238 12.19 -12.15 5.35
C PHE A 238 12.18 -13.00 6.60
N TYR A 239 11.27 -13.96 6.76
CA TYR A 239 11.28 -14.85 7.92
C TYR A 239 12.66 -15.50 8.12
N PRO A 240 13.27 -15.45 9.32
CA PRO A 240 12.73 -14.98 10.61
C PRO A 240 13.02 -13.51 10.99
N PHE A 241 13.34 -12.65 10.03
CA PHE A 241 13.75 -11.25 10.20
C PHE A 241 12.60 -10.24 10.06
N VAL A 242 12.59 -9.23 10.94
CA VAL A 242 11.75 -8.02 10.81
C VAL A 242 12.56 -6.88 10.18
N VAL A 243 13.86 -6.83 10.45
CA VAL A 243 14.81 -6.01 9.69
C VAL A 243 15.77 -6.98 8.99
N PRO A 244 15.78 -7.04 7.65
CA PRO A 244 16.52 -8.08 6.93
C PRO A 244 17.99 -8.07 7.31
N ASP A 245 18.52 -9.25 7.64
CA ASP A 245 19.92 -9.48 8.03
C ASP A 245 20.41 -8.70 9.27
N ARG A 246 19.52 -8.05 10.03
CA ARG A 246 19.89 -7.27 11.24
C ARG A 246 19.16 -7.72 12.50
N LEU A 247 17.83 -7.86 12.44
CA LEU A 247 16.99 -8.15 13.62
C LEU A 247 15.96 -9.23 13.30
N THR A 248 15.95 -10.30 14.08
CA THR A 248 14.90 -11.33 14.04
C THR A 248 13.60 -10.87 14.71
N ILE A 249 12.50 -11.54 14.40
CA ILE A 249 11.18 -11.31 15.00
C ILE A 249 11.26 -11.35 16.54
N TRP A 250 11.99 -12.31 17.11
CA TRP A 250 12.15 -12.43 18.57
C TRP A 250 13.13 -11.41 19.16
N GLN A 251 14.17 -11.03 18.43
CA GLN A 251 15.13 -10.02 18.89
C GLN A 251 14.54 -8.61 18.89
N ALA A 252 13.67 -8.31 17.92
CA ALA A 252 13.04 -7.01 17.80
C ALA A 252 11.83 -6.85 18.74
N ALA A 253 11.28 -7.95 19.25
CA ALA A 253 10.02 -7.97 19.98
C ALA A 253 10.09 -7.25 21.34
N SER A 254 9.01 -6.56 21.68
CA SER A 254 8.75 -6.07 23.04
C SER A 254 8.55 -7.20 24.05
N ALA A 255 8.60 -6.87 25.34
CA ALA A 255 8.41 -7.82 26.43
C ALA A 255 7.09 -8.62 26.28
N PRO A 256 7.06 -9.94 26.57
CA PRO A 256 5.87 -10.78 26.41
C PRO A 256 4.63 -10.24 27.15
N GLU A 257 4.82 -9.66 28.32
CA GLU A 257 3.75 -9.07 29.13
C GLU A 257 3.11 -7.88 28.42
N SER A 258 3.93 -7.01 27.81
CA SER A 258 3.44 -5.90 27.00
C SER A 258 2.69 -6.41 25.77
N LEU A 259 3.26 -7.38 25.05
CA LEU A 259 2.61 -8.00 23.89
C LEU A 259 1.27 -8.66 24.25
N ALA A 260 1.18 -9.31 25.40
CA ALA A 260 -0.06 -9.92 25.88
C ALA A 260 -1.17 -8.88 26.15
N ILE A 261 -0.82 -7.75 26.79
CA ILE A 261 -1.76 -6.64 27.03
C ILE A 261 -2.23 -6.05 25.69
N ILE A 262 -1.32 -5.81 24.75
CA ILE A 262 -1.65 -5.26 23.44
C ILE A 262 -2.55 -6.25 22.68
N LEU A 263 -2.22 -7.54 22.72
CA LEU A 263 -3.01 -8.58 22.05
C LEU A 263 -4.44 -8.61 22.58
N ALA A 264 -4.65 -8.46 23.89
CA ALA A 264 -5.99 -8.36 24.46
C ALA A 264 -6.79 -7.20 23.86
N GLY A 265 -6.16 -6.03 23.69
CA GLY A 265 -6.76 -4.90 22.98
C GLY A 265 -7.01 -5.19 21.50
N THR A 266 -6.05 -5.78 20.79
CA THR A 266 -6.16 -6.14 19.37
C THR A 266 -7.30 -7.11 19.10
N VAL A 267 -7.52 -8.10 19.98
CA VAL A 267 -8.62 -9.07 19.87
C VAL A 267 -9.99 -8.39 19.93
N VAL A 268 -10.11 -7.21 20.55
CA VAL A 268 -11.35 -6.43 20.56
C VAL A 268 -11.42 -5.46 19.38
N VAL A 269 -10.35 -4.71 19.14
CA VAL A 269 -10.33 -3.62 18.14
C VAL A 269 -10.34 -4.16 16.71
N LEU A 270 -9.57 -5.22 16.42
CA LEU A 270 -9.43 -5.73 15.05
C LEU A 270 -10.75 -6.26 14.48
N PRO A 271 -11.57 -7.05 15.22
CA PRO A 271 -12.89 -7.44 14.73
C PRO A 271 -13.82 -6.24 14.46
N ILE A 272 -13.74 -5.16 15.25
CA ILE A 272 -14.51 -3.94 15.02
C ILE A 272 -14.05 -3.26 13.73
N ILE A 273 -12.73 -3.15 13.52
CA ILE A 273 -12.15 -2.62 12.27
C ILE A 273 -12.67 -3.42 11.07
N ILE A 274 -12.55 -4.74 11.12
CA ILE A 274 -13.01 -5.63 10.04
C ILE A 274 -14.52 -5.50 9.81
N PHE A 275 -15.32 -5.47 10.88
CA PHE A 275 -16.77 -5.36 10.78
C PHE A 275 -17.19 -4.05 10.13
N TYR A 276 -16.65 -2.90 10.57
CA TYR A 276 -17.02 -1.63 9.97
C TYR A 276 -16.55 -1.53 8.51
N SER A 277 -15.35 -2.03 8.18
CA SER A 277 -14.88 -2.07 6.79
C SER A 277 -15.83 -2.90 5.93
N PHE A 278 -16.17 -4.12 6.36
CA PHE A 278 -17.14 -4.94 5.63
C PHE A 278 -18.51 -4.26 5.49
N TYR A 279 -19.00 -3.64 6.57
CA TYR A 279 -20.26 -2.93 6.57
C TYR A 279 -20.27 -1.76 5.59
N ALA A 280 -19.21 -0.94 5.56
CA ALA A 280 -19.06 0.15 4.59
C ALA A 280 -19.11 -0.37 3.15
N TYR A 281 -18.35 -1.41 2.82
CA TYR A 281 -18.35 -2.02 1.48
C TYR A 281 -19.69 -2.65 1.09
N ARG A 282 -20.45 -3.16 2.06
CA ARG A 282 -21.81 -3.68 1.84
C ARG A 282 -22.79 -2.54 1.56
N VAL A 283 -22.78 -1.48 2.35
CA VAL A 283 -23.72 -0.34 2.25
C VAL A 283 -23.46 0.45 0.97
N PHE A 284 -22.20 0.74 0.67
CA PHE A 284 -21.81 1.55 -0.49
C PHE A 284 -21.40 0.68 -1.70
N GLY A 285 -21.92 -0.55 -1.78
CA GLY A 285 -21.57 -1.52 -2.83
C GLY A 285 -22.03 -1.10 -4.24
N GLY A 286 -23.03 -0.22 -4.35
CA GLY A 286 -23.61 0.25 -5.61
C GLY A 286 -22.64 0.99 -6.55
N LYS A 287 -23.15 1.30 -7.75
CA LYS A 287 -22.43 2.08 -8.77
C LYS A 287 -22.29 3.54 -8.34
N ALA A 288 -21.16 4.15 -8.68
CA ALA A 288 -20.94 5.57 -8.50
C ALA A 288 -21.71 6.34 -9.58
N THR A 289 -22.52 7.31 -9.16
CA THR A 289 -23.23 8.25 -10.04
C THR A 289 -22.64 9.65 -9.89
N ASP A 290 -22.98 10.55 -10.81
CA ASP A 290 -22.60 11.96 -10.69
C ASP A 290 -23.10 12.56 -9.37
N LEU A 291 -22.27 13.40 -8.76
CA LEU A 291 -22.60 14.13 -7.52
C LEU A 291 -23.60 15.24 -7.86
N THR A 292 -24.89 14.98 -7.69
CA THR A 292 -25.93 16.02 -7.70
C THR A 292 -25.94 16.71 -6.33
N TYR A 293 -25.50 17.97 -6.30
CA TYR A 293 -25.69 18.85 -5.14
C TYR A 293 -27.03 19.57 -5.34
N ASP A 294 -28.10 19.03 -4.75
CA ASP A 294 -29.36 19.75 -4.59
C ASP A 294 -29.28 20.78 -3.45
#